data_AF-G3GY34-F1
#
_entry.id   AF-G3GY34-F1
#
_cell.length_a   1.000
_cell.length_b   1.000
_cell.length_c   1.000
_cell.angle_alpha   90.00
_cell.angle_beta   90.00
_cell.angle_gamma   90.00
#
_symmetry.space_group_name_H-M   'P 1'
#
loop_
_entity.id
_entity.type
_entity.pdbx_description
1 polymer ?
#
loop_
_entity_poly.entity_id
_entity_poly.type
_entity_poly.pdbx_seq_one_letter_code
_entity_poly.pdbx_strand_id
1 'polypeptide(L)'
;MILANTLFQCVCYHPEEFQIITSGTDRKIAYWEVFDGTVIRELEGSLSGSINGMDITVEGKHFVTGGHDHLIKVWDYNEGEVTHVGVGHSGNIMGIRISPENRYIISVSADGAILRWRYPFAS
;
A
#
# COMPACT_ATOMS: atom_id res chain seq x y z
N MET A 1 -1.68 -22.08 -6.05
CA MET A 1 -1.64 -21.11 -7.16
C MET A 1 -2.96 -20.37 -7.15
N ILE A 2 -2.92 -19.07 -6.90
CA ILE A 2 -4.11 -18.22 -6.87
C ILE A 2 -4.24 -17.58 -8.26
N LEU A 3 -5.39 -17.73 -8.90
CA LEU A 3 -5.70 -17.11 -10.18
C LEU A 3 -6.65 -15.94 -9.90
N ALA A 4 -6.18 -14.71 -10.14
CA ALA A 4 -7.01 -13.52 -10.09
C ALA A 4 -6.99 -12.81 -11.45
N ASN A 5 -8.05 -12.09 -11.78
CA ASN A 5 -8.18 -11.33 -13.02
C ASN A 5 -7.45 -9.98 -12.98
N THR A 6 -6.38 -9.87 -12.19
CA THR A 6 -5.58 -8.65 -12.01
C THR A 6 -4.10 -8.97 -12.11
N LEU A 7 -3.31 -8.03 -12.64
CA LEU A 7 -1.86 -8.10 -12.56
C LEU A 7 -1.44 -7.50 -11.21
N PHE A 8 -1.03 -8.35 -10.28
CA PHE A 8 -0.49 -7.90 -8.99
C PHE A 8 0.86 -7.22 -9.19
N GLN A 9 1.01 -6.04 -8.59
CA GLN A 9 2.22 -5.21 -8.64
C GLN A 9 2.98 -5.25 -7.31
N CYS A 10 2.27 -5.40 -6.20
CA CYS A 10 2.85 -5.40 -4.86
C CYS A 10 2.31 -6.54 -4.00
N VAL A 11 3.13 -6.99 -3.07
CA VAL A 11 2.79 -7.92 -1.99
C VAL A 11 3.55 -7.55 -0.73
N CYS A 12 2.90 -7.61 0.43
CA CYS A 12 3.52 -7.45 1.74
C CYS A 12 2.98 -8.52 2.69
N TYR A 13 3.86 -9.13 3.49
CA TYR A 13 3.43 -9.93 4.65
C TYR A 13 3.01 -9.01 5.79
N HIS A 14 1.96 -9.38 6.51
CA HIS A 14 1.83 -8.90 7.88
C HIS A 14 3.05 -9.39 8.69
N PRO A 15 3.66 -8.58 9.58
CA PRO A 15 4.88 -8.98 10.30
C PRO A 15 4.75 -10.25 11.16
N GLU A 16 3.52 -10.60 11.57
CA GLU A 16 3.22 -11.86 12.28
C GLU A 16 2.93 -13.04 11.34
N GLU A 17 3.09 -12.86 10.02
CA GLU A 17 3.02 -13.90 8.98
C GLU A 17 1.68 -14.65 8.84
N PHE A 18 0.60 -14.18 9.47
CA PHE A 18 -0.73 -14.79 9.30
C PHE A 18 -1.39 -14.40 7.96
N GLN A 19 -1.09 -13.23 7.42
CA GLN A 19 -1.70 -12.70 6.20
C GLN A 19 -0.69 -12.05 5.26
N ILE A 20 -1.07 -11.96 3.99
CA ILE A 20 -0.45 -11.04 3.03
C ILE A 20 -1.49 -10.04 2.53
N ILE A 21 -1.03 -8.84 2.19
CA ILE A 21 -1.79 -7.87 1.40
C ILE A 21 -1.18 -7.77 0.01
N THR A 22 -2.03 -7.66 -1.01
CA THR A 22 -1.63 -7.49 -2.41
C THR A 22 -2.34 -6.32 -3.04
N SER A 23 -1.72 -5.69 -4.03
CA SER A 23 -2.36 -4.67 -4.86
C SER A 23 -1.90 -4.78 -6.31
N GLY A 24 -2.67 -4.21 -7.24
CA GLY A 24 -2.42 -4.39 -8.66
C GLY A 24 -3.16 -3.42 -9.57
N THR A 25 -3.51 -3.91 -10.76
CA THR A 25 -4.10 -3.10 -11.84
C THR A 25 -5.59 -2.78 -11.67
N ASP A 26 -6.28 -3.45 -10.76
CA ASP A 26 -7.73 -3.38 -10.55
C ASP A 26 -8.17 -2.37 -9.48
N ARG A 27 -7.25 -1.52 -9.00
CA ARG A 27 -7.42 -0.53 -7.92
C ARG A 27 -7.64 -1.12 -6.52
N LYS A 28 -7.66 -2.44 -6.39
CA LYS A 28 -8.00 -3.09 -5.14
C LYS A 28 -6.77 -3.41 -4.29
N ILE A 29 -7.05 -3.55 -3.00
CA ILE A 29 -6.13 -4.12 -2.02
C ILE A 29 -6.82 -5.36 -1.47
N ALA A 30 -6.20 -6.52 -1.64
CA ALA A 30 -6.75 -7.79 -1.19
C ALA A 30 -5.91 -8.33 -0.04
N TYR A 31 -6.60 -8.85 0.98
CA TYR A 31 -6.02 -9.53 2.13
C TYR A 31 -6.22 -11.03 1.96
N TRP A 32 -5.16 -11.79 2.19
CA TRP A 32 -5.14 -13.23 1.99
C TRP A 32 -4.61 -13.93 3.22
N GLU A 33 -5.29 -15.00 3.65
CA GLU A 33 -4.75 -15.91 4.64
C GLU A 33 -3.56 -16.67 4.06
N VAL A 34 -2.45 -16.70 4.81
CA VAL A 34 -1.23 -17.40 4.36
C VAL A 34 -1.43 -18.91 4.35
N PHE A 35 -2.24 -19.44 5.28
CA PHE A 35 -2.39 -20.88 5.47
C PHE A 35 -3.02 -21.59 4.27
N ASP A 36 -4.09 -21.02 3.70
CA ASP A 36 -4.87 -21.65 2.62
C ASP A 36 -5.05 -20.77 1.38
N GLY A 37 -4.60 -19.52 1.40
CA GLY A 37 -4.69 -18.58 0.29
C GLY A 37 -6.09 -18.01 0.07
N THR A 38 -6.97 -18.07 1.06
CA THR A 38 -8.32 -17.49 0.97
C THR A 38 -8.29 -15.96 1.00
N VAL A 39 -9.09 -15.31 0.15
CA VAL A 39 -9.34 -13.86 0.24
C VAL A 39 -10.31 -13.62 1.38
N ILE A 40 -9.91 -12.81 2.35
CA ILE A 40 -10.75 -12.48 3.51
C ILE A 40 -11.30 -11.05 3.49
N ARG A 41 -10.68 -10.16 2.70
CA ARG A 41 -11.08 -8.77 2.56
C ARG A 41 -10.58 -8.20 1.24
N GLU A 42 -11.40 -7.35 0.63
CA GLU A 42 -10.99 -6.49 -0.48
C GLU A 42 -11.37 -5.04 -0.16
N LEU A 43 -10.46 -4.11 -0.45
CA LEU A 43 -10.65 -2.67 -0.29
C LEU A 43 -10.50 -1.97 -1.64
N GLU A 44 -11.32 -0.94 -1.88
CA GLU A 44 -11.09 0.01 -2.98
C GLU A 44 -9.95 0.95 -2.58
N GLY A 45 -8.73 0.66 -3.05
CA GLY A 45 -7.51 1.34 -2.64
C GLY A 45 -7.19 2.60 -3.44
N SER A 46 -7.66 2.69 -4.69
CA SER A 46 -7.36 3.81 -5.58
C SER A 46 -8.58 4.34 -6.31
N LEU A 47 -8.64 5.67 -6.50
CA LEU A 47 -9.71 6.30 -7.27
C LEU A 47 -9.55 6.05 -8.78
N SER A 48 -8.32 5.80 -9.25
CA SER A 48 -8.02 5.56 -10.65
C SER A 48 -6.82 4.62 -10.82
N GLY A 49 -6.92 3.69 -11.77
CA GLY A 49 -5.79 2.91 -12.27
C GLY A 49 -5.08 2.01 -11.24
N SER A 50 -3.78 1.80 -11.44
CA SER A 50 -3.04 0.77 -10.71
C SER A 50 -2.48 1.31 -9.38
N ILE A 51 -2.36 0.43 -8.39
CA ILE A 51 -1.58 0.66 -7.17
C ILE A 51 -0.22 0.00 -7.38
N ASN A 52 0.81 0.82 -7.58
CA ASN A 52 2.15 0.34 -7.95
C ASN A 52 3.13 0.36 -6.78
N GLY A 53 2.80 1.09 -5.70
CA GLY A 53 3.58 1.13 -4.47
C GLY A 53 2.73 0.68 -3.29
N MET A 54 3.28 -0.25 -2.50
CA MET A 54 2.75 -0.63 -1.22
C MET A 54 3.87 -1.02 -0.27
N ASP A 55 3.71 -0.71 1.01
CA ASP A 55 4.59 -1.17 2.08
C ASP A 55 3.85 -1.19 3.42
N ILE A 56 4.28 -2.01 4.38
CA ILE A 56 3.64 -2.19 5.69
C ILE A 56 4.60 -1.79 6.81
N THR A 57 4.07 -1.23 7.89
CA THR A 57 4.90 -0.85 9.04
C THR A 57 5.43 -2.09 9.77
N VAL A 58 6.56 -1.93 10.45
CA VAL A 58 7.25 -3.04 11.15
C VAL A 58 6.36 -3.72 12.19
N GLU A 59 5.44 -2.98 12.80
CA GLU A 59 4.46 -3.48 13.76
C GLU A 59 3.16 -3.96 13.13
N GLY A 60 2.98 -3.81 11.81
CA GLY A 60 1.81 -4.32 11.07
C GLY A 60 0.53 -3.51 11.24
N LYS A 61 0.55 -2.43 12.03
CA LYS A 61 -0.66 -1.64 12.33
C LYS A 61 -1.13 -0.79 11.16
N HIS A 62 -0.21 -0.36 10.30
CA HIS A 62 -0.53 0.46 9.16
C HIS A 62 0.18 -0.03 7.91
N PHE A 63 -0.40 0.27 6.78
CA PHE A 63 0.28 0.13 5.49
C PHE A 63 0.05 1.38 4.66
N VAL A 64 0.88 1.55 3.63
CA VAL A 64 0.87 2.72 2.77
C VAL A 64 0.72 2.27 1.34
N THR A 65 -0.10 2.97 0.57
CA THR A 65 -0.26 2.73 -0.88
C THR A 65 -0.07 4.00 -1.70
N GLY A 66 0.23 3.81 -2.99
CA GLY A 66 0.22 4.87 -3.98
C GLY A 66 0.27 4.34 -5.40
N GLY A 67 -0.31 5.11 -6.31
CA GLY A 67 -0.51 4.66 -7.69
C GLY A 67 -0.94 5.75 -8.66
N HIS A 68 -1.85 5.41 -9.56
CA HIS A 68 -2.31 6.27 -10.66
C HIS A 68 -3.27 7.39 -10.24
N ASP A 69 -3.78 7.38 -9.00
CA ASP A 69 -4.49 8.52 -8.42
C ASP A 69 -3.55 9.59 -7.84
N HIS A 70 -2.23 9.35 -7.90
CA HIS A 70 -1.16 10.26 -7.47
C HIS A 70 -1.16 10.57 -5.97
N LEU A 71 -1.97 9.83 -5.21
CA LEU A 71 -2.10 9.98 -3.77
C LEU A 71 -1.22 8.98 -3.05
N ILE A 72 -0.64 9.42 -1.93
CA ILE A 72 -0.20 8.50 -0.90
C ILE A 72 -1.32 8.35 0.11
N LYS A 73 -1.66 7.11 0.44
CA LYS A 73 -2.66 6.81 1.47
C LYS A 73 -2.03 5.97 2.56
N VAL A 74 -2.19 6.38 3.80
CA VAL A 74 -1.87 5.57 4.98
C VAL A 74 -3.17 4.94 5.46
N TRP A 75 -3.12 3.65 5.71
CA TRP A 75 -4.27 2.84 6.06
C TRP A 75 -4.09 2.22 7.44
N ASP A 76 -5.16 2.15 8.22
CA ASP A 76 -5.21 1.22 9.35
C ASP A 76 -5.37 -0.21 8.81
N TYR A 77 -4.50 -1.12 9.24
CA TYR A 77 -4.49 -2.49 8.74
C TYR A 77 -5.77 -3.26 9.12
N ASN A 78 -6.25 -3.09 10.35
CA ASN A 78 -7.35 -3.86 10.94
C ASN A 78 -8.70 -3.33 10.50
N GLU A 79 -8.87 -2.01 10.45
CA GLU A 79 -10.10 -1.35 10.03
C GLU A 79 -10.21 -1.34 8.50
N GLY A 80 -9.09 -1.32 7.78
CA GLY A 80 -9.09 -1.19 6.32
C GLY A 80 -9.52 0.19 5.85
N GLU A 81 -9.30 1.20 6.69
CA GLU A 81 -9.69 2.58 6.43
C GLU A 81 -8.48 3.48 6.20
N VAL A 82 -8.65 4.48 5.34
CA VAL A 82 -7.61 5.50 5.09
C VAL A 82 -7.59 6.46 6.27
N THR A 83 -6.47 6.50 6.99
CA THR A 83 -6.28 7.43 8.12
C THR A 83 -5.68 8.76 7.66
N HIS A 84 -4.84 8.75 6.63
CA HIS A 84 -4.16 9.94 6.12
C HIS A 84 -4.00 9.89 4.60
N VAL A 85 -4.06 11.07 3.98
CA VAL A 85 -3.83 11.26 2.54
C VAL A 85 -2.74 12.30 2.33
N GLY A 86 -1.72 11.94 1.55
CA GLY A 86 -0.68 12.84 1.06
C GLY A 86 -0.93 13.22 -0.39
N VAL A 87 -0.94 14.52 -0.66
CA VAL A 87 -1.02 15.10 -2.01
C VAL A 87 0.31 15.78 -2.31
N GLY A 88 0.89 15.54 -3.48
CA GLY A 88 2.13 16.22 -3.88
C GLY A 88 2.68 15.77 -5.23
N HIS A 89 2.54 14.49 -5.57
CA HIS A 89 2.89 14.01 -6.90
C HIS A 89 1.90 14.49 -7.96
N SER A 90 2.41 14.79 -9.16
CA SER A 90 1.61 15.17 -10.35
C SER A 90 1.60 14.07 -11.42
N GLY A 91 2.27 12.95 -11.14
CA GLY A 91 2.32 11.77 -11.98
C GLY A 91 2.13 10.49 -11.18
N ASN A 92 2.08 9.37 -11.90
CA ASN A 92 1.86 8.06 -11.31
C ASN A 92 2.96 7.74 -10.30
N ILE A 93 2.55 7.40 -9.08
CA ILE A 93 3.48 6.86 -8.08
C ILE A 93 3.86 5.45 -8.54
N MET A 94 5.17 5.22 -8.63
CA MET A 94 5.76 3.99 -9.17
C MET A 94 6.31 3.08 -8.06
N GLY A 95 6.48 3.61 -6.85
CA GLY A 95 6.96 2.83 -5.71
C GLY A 95 6.91 3.63 -4.41
N ILE A 96 6.76 2.90 -3.30
CA ILE A 96 6.71 3.43 -1.93
C ILE A 96 7.52 2.52 -1.02
N ARG A 97 8.21 3.12 -0.05
CA ARG A 97 8.85 2.41 1.08
C ARG A 97 8.68 3.18 2.38
N ILE A 98 8.51 2.44 3.47
CA ILE A 98 8.56 2.96 4.83
C ILE A 98 9.97 2.76 5.37
N SER A 99 10.52 3.77 6.05
CA SER A 99 11.82 3.64 6.70
C SER A 99 11.76 2.61 7.85
N PRO A 100 12.84 1.87 8.18
CA PRO A 100 12.81 0.82 9.20
C PRO A 100 12.30 1.24 10.60
N GLU A 101 12.45 2.51 10.97
CA GLU A 101 11.96 3.04 12.26
C GLU A 101 10.58 3.72 12.15
N ASN A 102 9.86 3.49 11.05
CA ASN A 102 8.58 4.13 10.71
C ASN A 102 8.60 5.66 10.88
N ARG A 103 9.73 6.34 10.63
CA ARG A 103 9.79 7.81 10.74
C ARG A 103 9.35 8.50 9.46
N TYR A 104 9.65 7.87 8.33
CA TYR A 104 9.43 8.44 7.01
C TYR A 104 8.83 7.44 6.05
N ILE A 105 8.08 7.97 5.10
CA ILE A 105 7.67 7.29 3.88
C ILE A 105 8.46 7.94 2.74
N ILE A 106 8.98 7.14 1.82
CA ILE A 106 9.58 7.61 0.57
C ILE A 106 8.71 7.16 -0.59
N SER A 107 8.42 8.05 -1.53
CA SER A 107 7.75 7.74 -2.79
C SER A 107 8.55 8.22 -3.98
N VAL A 108 8.43 7.49 -5.08
CA VAL A 108 8.99 7.83 -6.39
C VAL A 108 7.88 7.87 -7.43
N SER A 109 7.95 8.81 -8.36
CA SER A 109 6.87 9.08 -9.32
C SER A 109 7.38 9.32 -10.74
N ALA A 110 6.50 9.06 -11.71
CA ALA A 110 6.72 9.39 -13.12
C ALA A 110 6.82 10.90 -13.39
N ASP A 111 6.46 11.77 -12.43
CA ASP A 111 6.72 13.21 -12.51
C ASP A 111 8.20 13.59 -12.31
N GLY A 112 9.06 12.62 -11.99
CA GLY A 112 10.49 12.81 -11.79
C GLY A 112 10.86 13.19 -10.35
N ALA A 113 9.89 13.36 -9.45
CA ALA A 113 10.14 13.69 -8.06
C ALA A 113 10.32 12.43 -7.19
N ILE A 114 11.17 12.59 -6.17
CA ILE A 114 11.25 11.71 -5.01
C ILE A 114 10.76 12.53 -3.82
N LEU A 115 9.68 12.09 -3.17
CA LEU A 115 9.13 12.80 -2.03
C LEU A 115 9.38 12.01 -0.74
N ARG A 116 9.79 12.73 0.31
CA ARG A 116 9.89 12.22 1.68
C ARG A 116 8.75 12.80 2.50
N TRP A 117 7.99 11.92 3.12
CA TRP A 117 6.86 12.25 3.98
C TRP A 117 7.20 11.85 5.40
N ARG A 118 6.77 12.66 6.38
CA ARG A 118 6.81 12.24 7.78
C ARG A 118 5.71 11.21 7.99
N TYR A 119 6.03 10.08 8.60
CA TYR A 119 5.01 9.12 9.00
C TYR A 119 4.12 9.74 10.08
N PRO A 120 2.78 9.74 9.91
CA PRO A 120 1.88 10.53 10.74
C PRO A 120 1.87 10.11 12.23
N PHE A 121 2.24 8.86 12.53
CA PHE A 121 2.26 8.32 13.89
C PHE A 121 3.67 8.23 14.48
N ALA A 122 4.68 8.81 13.83
CA ALA A 122 6.02 8.91 14.41
C ALA A 122 6.01 9.90 15.59
N SER A 123 6.51 9.44 16.74
CA SER A 123 6.79 10.25 17.92
C SER A 123 8.07 11.06 17.74
#